data_AF-A0A2D7NKG0-F1
#
_entry.id   AF-A0A2D7NKG0-F1
#
_cell.length_a   1.000
_cell.length_b   1.000
_cell.length_c   1.000
_cell.angle_alpha   90.00
_cell.angle_beta   90.00
_cell.angle_gamma   90.00
#
_symmetry.space_group_name_H-M   'P 1'
#
loop_
_entity.id
_entity.type
_entity.pdbx_description
1 polymer ?
#
loop_
_entity_poly.entity_id
_entity_poly.type
_entity_poly.pdbx_seq_one_letter_code
_entity_poly.pdbx_strand_id
1 'polypeptide(L)'
;MSVLSQNTLQGLLTAISAGSLWLAGCSQPHSGPGSKPPASALSGSDAAVNADQFTVMTPSEASPPSSQVADLAGAQPVTAEQILENLEDGRRFMESLQAQTGPTEPSITPALAPEPSLSAELTVAQAPTSTPVLVVDALPESRLESSKTPVLLGTESSAATESDLVPPLIRSLMERASQSDTPLKQHLSMAVLLAWIAPEKPFEPQGLSELTDEERQLVEIVYRRFKLLGSELEEGGDSAALALAFGEIISQIDAESPFRIKRLKLCSAVRDFGDVDVFEPPMFSPSERSKFIWYAELDGADPRFDEGTDSFGHEFTVRTEMFSTETGVPVVPPVENTVNHSASSRIRDLFLRNVFEIPQTLQYGWYTVKITVSERHSGSQSQMGLDLLWVPSLAAGTEHFERKITTAVIE
;
A
#
# COMPACT_ATOMS: atom_id res chain seq x y z
N MET A 1 -14.15 4.71 -35.26
CA MET A 1 -13.12 5.56 -34.66
C MET A 1 -13.81 6.60 -33.80
N SER A 2 -14.04 6.23 -32.55
CA SER A 2 -14.75 7.07 -31.58
C SER A 2 -13.80 8.17 -31.12
N VAL A 3 -14.27 9.41 -31.08
CA VAL A 3 -13.49 10.55 -30.60
C VAL A 3 -13.38 10.40 -29.09
N LEU A 4 -12.32 9.74 -28.62
CA LEU A 4 -11.87 9.87 -27.24
C LEU A 4 -11.69 11.36 -26.98
N SER A 5 -12.49 11.91 -26.05
CA SER A 5 -12.45 13.32 -25.71
C SER A 5 -11.03 13.67 -25.24
N GLN A 6 -10.44 14.75 -25.78
CA GLN A 6 -9.13 15.28 -25.36
C GLN A 6 -9.02 15.43 -23.82
N ASN A 7 -10.14 15.57 -23.12
CA ASN A 7 -10.21 15.66 -21.67
C ASN A 7 -9.80 14.34 -20.97
N THR A 8 -10.09 13.18 -21.57
CA THR A 8 -9.75 11.87 -20.98
C THR A 8 -8.24 11.62 -21.02
N LEU A 9 -7.58 12.03 -22.10
CA LEU A 9 -6.14 11.87 -22.26
C LEU A 9 -5.35 12.87 -21.39
N GLN A 10 -5.82 14.11 -21.25
CA GLN A 10 -5.24 15.07 -20.30
C GLN A 10 -5.41 14.61 -18.83
N GLY A 11 -6.55 14.02 -18.49
CA GLY A 11 -6.78 13.42 -17.17
C GLY A 11 -5.81 12.26 -16.89
N LEU A 12 -5.60 11.38 -17.88
CA LEU A 12 -4.68 10.26 -17.77
C LEU A 12 -3.21 10.71 -17.64
N LEU A 13 -2.76 11.66 -18.47
CA LEU A 13 -1.38 12.18 -18.39
C LEU A 13 -1.11 12.84 -17.03
N THR A 14 -2.12 13.52 -16.46
CA THR A 14 -2.02 14.09 -15.11
C THR A 14 -1.96 12.98 -14.05
N ALA A 15 -2.79 11.93 -14.16
CA ALA A 15 -2.78 10.79 -13.25
C ALA A 15 -1.46 9.99 -13.32
N ILE A 16 -0.91 9.77 -14.51
CA ILE A 16 0.39 9.12 -14.72
C ILE A 16 1.52 9.96 -14.09
N SER A 17 1.47 11.29 -14.22
CA SER A 17 2.45 12.17 -13.58
C SER A 17 2.41 12.09 -12.04
N ALA A 18 1.22 11.91 -11.47
CA ALA A 18 1.03 11.74 -10.02
C ALA A 18 1.47 10.34 -9.53
N GLY A 19 1.21 9.27 -10.29
CA GLY A 19 1.69 7.92 -9.99
C GLY A 19 3.22 7.77 -10.14
N SER A 20 3.81 8.50 -11.09
CA SER A 20 5.27 8.49 -11.33
C SER A 20 6.09 9.09 -10.17
N LEU A 21 5.46 9.88 -9.29
CA LEU A 21 6.09 10.41 -8.07
C LEU A 21 6.27 9.34 -6.98
N TRP A 22 5.47 8.28 -7.00
CA TRP A 22 5.59 7.16 -6.06
C TRP A 22 6.78 6.24 -6.41
N LEU A 23 6.97 5.94 -7.70
CA LEU A 23 8.10 5.09 -8.16
C LEU A 23 9.46 5.80 -8.12
N ALA A 24 9.49 7.14 -8.07
CA ALA A 24 10.73 7.91 -8.00
C ALA A 24 11.38 7.94 -6.59
N GLY A 25 10.75 7.32 -5.57
CA GLY A 25 11.30 7.19 -4.23
C GLY A 25 12.47 6.18 -4.11
N CYS A 26 12.69 5.34 -5.12
CA CYS A 26 13.63 4.21 -5.05
C CYS A 26 15.02 4.45 -5.65
N SER A 27 15.40 5.69 -6.02
CA SER A 27 16.73 5.94 -6.60
C SER A 27 17.32 7.28 -6.16
N GLN A 28 18.06 7.27 -5.05
CA GLN A 28 19.07 8.30 -4.78
C GLN A 28 20.44 7.83 -5.34
N PRO A 29 21.09 8.61 -6.22
CA PRO A 29 22.45 8.32 -6.64
C PRO A 29 23.45 8.70 -5.52
N HIS A 30 24.12 7.71 -4.94
CA HIS A 30 25.34 7.94 -4.18
C HIS A 30 26.55 7.92 -5.12
N SER A 31 27.15 9.08 -5.35
CA SER A 31 28.48 9.19 -5.96
C SER A 31 29.19 10.44 -5.48
N GLY A 32 30.25 10.24 -4.69
CA GLY A 32 31.29 11.23 -4.41
C GLY A 32 32.58 10.49 -4.04
N PRO A 33 33.68 10.64 -4.81
CA PRO A 33 34.93 9.95 -4.50
C PRO A 33 35.81 10.77 -3.56
N GLY A 34 36.42 10.08 -2.59
CA GLY A 34 37.76 10.42 -2.09
C GLY A 34 37.88 11.62 -1.15
N SER A 35 37.80 11.36 0.16
CA SER A 35 38.66 12.06 1.13
C SER A 35 38.87 11.17 2.37
N LYS A 36 40.13 10.77 2.61
CA LYS A 36 40.56 10.17 3.88
C LYS A 36 40.22 11.11 5.04
N PRO A 37 39.57 10.66 6.13
CA PRO A 37 39.56 11.43 7.36
C PRO A 37 40.81 11.11 8.20
N PRO A 38 41.34 12.08 8.95
CA PRO A 38 42.40 11.86 9.91
C PRO A 38 41.86 11.14 11.15
N ALA A 39 42.70 10.29 11.74
CA ALA A 39 42.48 9.75 13.07
C ALA A 39 42.35 10.91 14.08
N SER A 40 41.28 10.89 14.88
CA SER A 40 41.16 11.64 16.13
C SER A 40 40.08 11.04 17.02
N ALA A 41 40.36 11.14 18.31
CA ALA A 41 39.78 10.40 19.41
C ALA A 41 38.52 11.06 20.02
N LEU A 42 37.81 10.25 20.82
CA LEU A 42 36.93 10.60 21.96
C LEU A 42 35.70 11.49 21.67
N SER A 43 34.53 11.00 22.07
CA SER A 43 33.66 11.61 23.10
C SER A 43 32.24 11.06 23.00
N GLY A 44 31.73 10.50 24.10
CA GLY A 44 30.36 10.01 24.19
C GLY A 44 29.34 11.14 24.32
N SER A 45 28.09 10.86 23.94
CA SER A 45 26.85 11.36 24.59
C SER A 45 25.61 10.67 23.99
N ASP A 46 24.90 9.95 24.85
CA ASP A 46 23.45 9.86 25.00
C ASP A 46 22.53 10.05 23.77
N ALA A 47 22.12 8.93 23.19
CA ALA A 47 20.82 8.77 22.53
C ALA A 47 20.18 7.46 23.00
N ALA A 48 19.72 7.43 24.26
CA ALA A 48 18.87 6.36 24.78
C ALA A 48 17.43 6.59 24.28
N VAL A 49 17.12 6.09 23.10
CA VAL A 49 15.76 6.02 22.55
C VAL A 49 15.38 4.56 22.41
N ASN A 50 14.52 4.07 23.32
CA ASN A 50 13.65 2.89 23.19
C ASN A 50 14.19 1.64 22.45
N ALA A 51 15.47 1.27 22.67
CA ALA A 51 16.08 0.09 22.05
C ALA A 51 15.54 -1.26 22.57
N ASP A 52 14.72 -1.26 23.63
CA ASP A 52 14.24 -2.49 24.28
C ASP A 52 12.97 -3.12 23.65
N GLN A 53 12.39 -2.53 22.60
CA GLN A 53 11.16 -3.07 22.00
C GLN A 53 11.40 -4.03 20.82
N PHE A 54 12.63 -4.16 20.34
CA PHE A 54 12.96 -5.03 19.22
C PHE A 54 14.04 -6.03 19.59
N THR A 55 13.62 -7.22 20.01
CA THR A 55 14.52 -8.36 20.14
C THR A 55 14.38 -9.21 18.87
N VAL A 56 15.37 -9.14 17.98
CA VAL A 56 15.55 -10.14 16.93
C VAL A 56 16.27 -11.33 17.57
N MET A 57 15.65 -12.51 17.55
CA MET A 57 16.30 -13.73 18.03
C MET A 57 16.91 -14.42 16.83
N THR A 58 18.20 -14.74 16.92
CA THR A 58 18.86 -15.61 15.95
C THR A 58 18.48 -17.05 16.28
N PRO A 59 18.00 -17.85 15.31
CA PRO A 59 17.64 -19.23 15.56
C PRO A 59 18.87 -20.01 16.03
N SER A 60 18.76 -20.63 17.20
CA SER A 60 19.78 -21.56 17.70
C SER A 60 19.70 -22.85 16.88
N GLU A 61 20.83 -23.27 16.32
CA GLU A 61 20.99 -24.42 15.44
C GLU A 61 20.53 -25.73 16.11
N ALA A 62 19.24 -26.04 16.01
CA ALA A 62 18.62 -27.25 16.57
C ALA A 62 18.54 -28.36 15.49
N SER A 63 19.04 -29.54 15.85
CA SER A 63 19.08 -30.73 14.99
C SER A 63 17.67 -31.25 14.63
N PRO A 64 17.46 -31.79 13.41
CA PRO A 64 16.14 -32.19 12.95
C PRO A 64 15.67 -33.53 13.55
N PRO A 65 14.41 -33.66 14.00
CA PRO A 65 13.77 -34.95 14.23
C PRO A 65 13.15 -35.53 12.94
N SER A 66 13.16 -36.85 12.90
CA SER A 66 12.83 -37.73 11.78
C SER A 66 11.39 -37.61 11.25
N SER A 67 11.29 -37.78 9.93
CA SER A 67 10.07 -37.76 9.11
C SER A 67 9.04 -38.84 9.50
N GLN A 68 7.77 -38.46 9.56
CA GLN A 68 6.63 -39.35 9.28
C GLN A 68 5.74 -38.67 8.24
N VAL A 69 5.74 -39.25 7.03
CA VAL A 69 4.84 -38.93 5.94
C VAL A 69 3.66 -39.88 6.06
N ALA A 70 2.46 -39.35 6.26
CA ALA A 70 1.20 -40.10 6.23
C ALA A 70 0.28 -39.48 5.18
N ASP A 71 -0.37 -40.38 4.44
CA ASP A 71 -1.17 -40.20 3.24
C ASP A 71 -2.25 -39.11 3.28
N LEU A 72 -2.28 -38.28 2.23
CA LEU A 72 -3.41 -37.46 1.82
C LEU A 72 -3.61 -37.59 0.30
N ALA A 73 -4.11 -38.75 -0.11
CA ALA A 73 -4.58 -39.01 -1.47
C ALA A 73 -6.11 -39.17 -1.44
N GLY A 74 -6.85 -38.10 -1.74
CA GLY A 74 -8.32 -38.16 -1.70
C GLY A 74 -9.08 -36.95 -2.27
N ALA A 75 -8.45 -36.09 -3.07
CA ALA A 75 -9.18 -35.04 -3.78
C ALA A 75 -9.68 -35.58 -5.13
N GLN A 76 -10.98 -35.85 -5.22
CA GLN A 76 -11.64 -36.15 -6.50
C GLN A 76 -11.69 -34.87 -7.35
N PRO A 77 -11.41 -34.95 -8.67
CA PRO A 77 -11.52 -33.79 -9.55
C PRO A 77 -12.98 -33.38 -9.68
N VAL A 78 -13.25 -32.09 -9.46
CA VAL A 78 -14.57 -31.47 -9.70
C VAL A 78 -14.89 -31.60 -11.19
N THR A 79 -16.02 -32.22 -11.49
CA THR A 79 -16.47 -32.43 -12.87
C THR A 79 -17.13 -31.19 -13.44
N ALA A 80 -17.09 -31.02 -14.76
CA ALA A 80 -17.73 -29.88 -15.43
C ALA A 80 -19.25 -29.86 -15.20
N GLU A 81 -19.88 -31.04 -15.00
CA GLU A 81 -21.30 -31.12 -14.63
C GLU A 81 -21.59 -30.51 -13.25
N GLN A 82 -20.72 -30.72 -12.25
CA GLN A 82 -20.87 -30.11 -10.91
C GLN A 82 -20.71 -28.58 -10.94
N ILE A 83 -19.89 -28.06 -11.85
CA ILE A 83 -19.74 -26.61 -12.03
C ILE A 83 -21.01 -26.01 -12.63
N LEU A 84 -21.64 -26.70 -13.58
CA LEU A 84 -22.90 -26.24 -14.18
C LEU A 84 -24.07 -26.29 -13.18
N GLU A 85 -24.15 -27.34 -12.36
CA GLU A 85 -25.19 -27.50 -11.34
C GLU A 85 -25.10 -26.41 -10.26
N ASN A 86 -23.88 -26.09 -9.80
CA ASN A 86 -23.65 -25.00 -8.85
C ASN A 86 -24.02 -23.60 -9.43
N LEU A 87 -23.89 -23.41 -10.74
CA LEU A 87 -24.27 -22.17 -11.42
C LEU A 87 -25.80 -21.99 -11.52
N GLU A 88 -26.55 -23.07 -11.75
CA GLU A 88 -28.01 -23.02 -11.80
C GLU A 88 -28.62 -22.74 -10.41
N ASP A 89 -28.03 -23.31 -9.35
CA ASP A 89 -28.46 -23.06 -7.96
C ASP A 89 -28.20 -21.61 -7.52
N GLY A 90 -27.05 -21.03 -7.91
CA GLY A 90 -26.78 -19.61 -7.69
C GLY A 90 -27.81 -18.69 -8.35
N ARG A 91 -28.32 -19.05 -9.54
CA ARG A 91 -29.33 -18.25 -10.24
C ARG A 91 -30.69 -18.29 -9.55
N ARG A 92 -31.11 -19.45 -9.05
CA ARG A 92 -32.37 -19.60 -8.30
C ARG A 92 -32.34 -18.84 -6.98
N PHE A 93 -31.19 -18.82 -6.31
CA PHE A 93 -31.00 -18.05 -5.10
C PHE A 93 -31.18 -16.54 -5.35
N MET A 94 -30.58 -16.00 -6.41
CA MET A 94 -30.73 -14.60 -6.80
C MET A 94 -32.17 -14.20 -7.16
N GLU A 95 -32.92 -15.09 -7.84
CA GLU A 95 -34.35 -14.86 -8.11
C GLU A 95 -35.18 -14.83 -6.81
N SER A 96 -34.79 -15.58 -5.77
CA SER A 96 -35.49 -15.59 -4.48
C SER A 96 -35.30 -14.31 -3.66
N LEU A 97 -34.13 -13.66 -3.78
CA LEU A 97 -33.85 -12.39 -3.10
C LEU A 97 -34.64 -11.23 -3.71
N GLN A 98 -34.84 -11.22 -5.03
CA GLN A 98 -35.67 -10.21 -5.69
C GLN A 98 -37.16 -10.34 -5.36
N ALA A 99 -37.62 -11.51 -4.94
CA ALA A 99 -39.02 -11.73 -4.56
C ALA A 99 -39.38 -11.26 -3.14
N GLN A 100 -38.40 -10.94 -2.27
CA GLN A 100 -38.65 -10.58 -0.87
C GLN A 100 -38.68 -9.07 -0.57
N THR A 101 -38.43 -8.20 -1.54
CA THR A 101 -38.52 -6.74 -1.38
C THR A 101 -39.95 -6.21 -1.55
N GLY A 102 -40.86 -6.68 -0.69
CA GLY A 102 -42.18 -6.08 -0.51
C GLY A 102 -42.16 -4.95 0.54
N PRO A 103 -42.88 -3.84 0.33
CA PRO A 103 -42.84 -2.69 1.24
C PRO A 103 -43.59 -2.98 2.54
N THR A 104 -42.87 -3.04 3.67
CA THR A 104 -43.46 -3.14 5.01
C THR A 104 -43.48 -1.75 5.65
N GLU A 105 -44.69 -1.26 5.91
CA GLU A 105 -45.00 0.06 6.47
C GLU A 105 -44.90 0.02 8.02
N PRO A 106 -44.02 0.80 8.68
CA PRO A 106 -43.92 0.79 10.14
C PRO A 106 -44.92 1.78 10.78
N SER A 107 -45.84 1.23 11.57
CA SER A 107 -46.78 1.96 12.42
C SER A 107 -46.09 2.36 13.74
N ILE A 108 -45.87 3.66 13.96
CA ILE A 108 -45.28 4.22 15.19
C ILE A 108 -46.39 4.73 16.11
N THR A 109 -46.40 4.26 17.36
CA THR A 109 -47.29 4.74 18.45
C THR A 109 -46.45 5.50 19.47
N PRO A 110 -46.84 6.71 19.95
CA PRO A 110 -46.06 7.47 20.91
C PRO A 110 -46.47 7.15 22.36
N ALA A 111 -45.49 6.99 23.25
CA ALA A 111 -45.71 6.81 24.69
C ALA A 111 -44.85 7.78 25.52
N LEU A 112 -45.48 8.24 26.60
CA LEU A 112 -45.20 9.34 27.52
C LEU A 112 -43.81 9.38 28.19
N ALA A 113 -43.42 10.62 28.52
CA ALA A 113 -42.36 11.03 29.45
C ALA A 113 -42.56 10.52 30.89
N PRO A 114 -41.51 10.55 31.74
CA PRO A 114 -41.38 11.71 32.64
C PRO A 114 -39.94 12.21 32.89
N GLU A 115 -39.86 13.48 33.32
CA GLU A 115 -38.68 14.18 33.86
C GLU A 115 -38.10 13.48 35.11
N PRO A 116 -36.83 13.74 35.45
CA PRO A 116 -36.61 14.63 36.59
C PRO A 116 -35.46 15.63 36.45
N SER A 117 -35.59 16.65 37.29
CA SER A 117 -34.83 17.89 37.39
C SER A 117 -33.59 17.81 38.30
N LEU A 118 -32.73 18.84 38.15
CA LEU A 118 -31.87 19.51 39.15
C LEU A 118 -30.37 19.17 39.25
N SER A 119 -29.59 20.14 38.73
CA SER A 119 -28.58 20.97 39.44
C SER A 119 -27.24 20.40 39.91
N ALA A 120 -26.15 20.90 39.31
CA ALA A 120 -24.98 21.49 40.01
C ALA A 120 -24.09 22.18 38.93
N GLU A 121 -24.07 23.51 38.88
CA GLU A 121 -23.00 24.39 39.42
C GLU A 121 -21.61 24.13 38.81
N LEU A 122 -21.26 24.91 37.77
CA LEU A 122 -19.91 25.00 37.23
C LEU A 122 -19.45 26.46 37.22
N THR A 123 -18.51 26.72 38.12
CA THR A 123 -17.75 27.95 38.30
C THR A 123 -16.94 28.29 37.05
N VAL A 124 -17.19 29.48 36.51
CA VAL A 124 -16.44 30.08 35.39
C VAL A 124 -15.11 30.62 35.91
N ALA A 125 -14.00 30.00 35.53
CA ALA A 125 -12.65 30.55 35.67
C ALA A 125 -12.19 31.09 34.30
N GLN A 126 -12.19 32.42 34.18
CA GLN A 126 -11.58 33.16 33.09
C GLN A 126 -10.05 33.03 33.14
N ALA A 127 -9.42 32.77 31.99
CA ALA A 127 -8.00 32.96 31.77
C ALA A 127 -7.75 33.58 30.39
N PRO A 128 -6.66 34.37 30.23
CA PRO A 128 -6.63 35.52 29.34
C PRO A 128 -6.27 35.23 27.88
N THR A 129 -6.93 35.99 27.01
CA THR A 129 -6.63 36.25 25.61
C THR A 129 -5.22 36.81 25.42
N SER A 130 -4.36 36.09 24.68
CA SER A 130 -3.14 36.62 24.08
C SER A 130 -3.17 36.38 22.58
N THR A 131 -3.61 37.40 21.86
CA THR A 131 -3.56 37.49 20.39
C THR A 131 -2.16 37.94 19.96
N PRO A 132 -1.41 37.15 19.18
CA PRO A 132 -0.22 37.68 18.51
C PRO A 132 -0.62 38.49 17.28
N VAL A 133 -0.26 39.77 17.31
CA VAL A 133 -0.31 40.69 16.17
C VAL A 133 0.76 40.27 15.16
N LEU A 134 0.33 39.78 14.01
CA LEU A 134 1.19 39.54 12.84
C LEU A 134 1.25 40.83 12.01
N VAL A 135 2.41 41.47 12.06
CA VAL A 135 2.79 42.60 11.20
C VAL A 135 2.99 42.04 9.79
N VAL A 136 2.04 42.31 8.90
CA VAL A 136 2.16 42.03 7.46
C VAL A 136 2.85 43.24 6.83
N ASP A 137 4.10 43.03 6.47
CA ASP A 137 4.94 44.00 5.76
C ASP A 137 4.44 44.17 4.32
N ALA A 138 4.31 45.43 3.90
CA ALA A 138 3.71 45.82 2.64
C ALA A 138 4.69 45.66 1.48
N LEU A 139 4.41 44.75 0.55
CA LEU A 139 5.11 44.63 -0.73
C LEU A 139 4.60 45.70 -1.73
N PRO A 140 5.50 46.30 -2.53
CA PRO A 140 5.15 47.38 -3.46
C PRO A 140 4.37 46.88 -4.68
N GLU A 141 3.28 47.60 -4.98
CA GLU A 141 2.48 47.49 -6.19
C GLU A 141 3.32 47.74 -7.45
N SER A 142 3.74 46.66 -8.12
CA SER A 142 4.24 46.74 -9.49
C SER A 142 3.08 46.86 -10.47
N ARG A 143 2.89 48.10 -10.90
CA ARG A 143 2.10 48.60 -12.01
C ARG A 143 2.34 47.77 -13.28
N LEU A 144 1.39 46.90 -13.64
CA LEU A 144 1.35 46.22 -14.93
C LEU A 144 0.84 47.20 -15.99
N GLU A 145 1.75 47.70 -16.82
CA GLU A 145 1.42 48.44 -18.03
C GLU A 145 0.75 47.51 -19.05
N SER A 146 -0.52 47.82 -19.29
CA SER A 146 -1.34 47.31 -20.38
C SER A 146 -0.76 47.78 -21.72
N SER A 147 0.01 46.91 -22.38
CA SER A 147 0.34 47.03 -23.80
C SER A 147 -0.51 46.07 -24.61
N LYS A 148 -1.65 46.60 -25.06
CA LYS A 148 -2.60 45.96 -25.97
C LYS A 148 -2.13 46.17 -27.41
N THR A 149 -1.43 45.18 -27.97
CA THR A 149 -1.13 45.14 -29.41
C THR A 149 -1.90 43.96 -30.02
N PRO A 150 -2.92 44.20 -30.88
CA PRO A 150 -3.64 43.13 -31.55
C PRO A 150 -2.79 42.64 -32.74
N VAL A 151 -2.04 41.55 -32.54
CA VAL A 151 -1.40 40.83 -33.65
C VAL A 151 -2.41 39.84 -34.20
N LEU A 152 -3.06 40.23 -35.31
CA LEU A 152 -3.80 39.34 -36.20
C LEU A 152 -2.80 38.44 -36.94
N LEU A 153 -2.45 37.30 -36.34
CA LEU A 153 -1.83 36.18 -37.05
C LEU A 153 -2.90 35.14 -37.33
N GLY A 154 -3.37 35.11 -38.57
CA GLY A 154 -4.15 34.00 -39.11
C GLY A 154 -3.31 32.73 -39.01
N THR A 155 -3.50 31.99 -37.92
CA THR A 155 -2.95 30.65 -37.76
C THR A 155 -3.96 29.74 -38.41
N GLU A 156 -3.71 29.39 -39.67
CA GLU A 156 -4.26 28.18 -40.26
C GLU A 156 -3.77 27.02 -39.40
N SER A 157 -4.56 26.70 -38.38
CA SER A 157 -4.38 25.54 -37.51
C SER A 157 -4.61 24.31 -38.38
N SER A 158 -3.55 23.94 -39.11
CA SER A 158 -3.46 22.65 -39.78
C SER A 158 -3.74 21.61 -38.73
N ALA A 159 -4.85 20.88 -38.90
CA ALA A 159 -5.26 19.78 -38.04
C ALA A 159 -4.21 18.66 -38.17
N ALA A 160 -3.09 18.81 -37.46
CA ALA A 160 -2.13 17.76 -37.27
C ALA A 160 -2.88 16.62 -36.61
N THR A 161 -3.03 15.53 -37.36
CA THR A 161 -3.62 14.30 -36.86
C THR A 161 -2.85 13.89 -35.61
N GLU A 162 -3.56 13.54 -34.54
CA GLU A 162 -2.98 13.15 -33.25
C GLU A 162 -1.90 12.05 -33.39
N SER A 163 -2.05 11.20 -34.43
CA SER A 163 -1.08 10.18 -34.84
C SER A 163 0.32 10.72 -35.19
N ASP A 164 0.45 11.98 -35.60
CA ASP A 164 1.72 12.58 -36.03
C ASP A 164 2.58 13.07 -34.85
N LEU A 165 1.98 13.26 -33.67
CA LEU A 165 2.66 13.75 -32.47
C LEU A 165 3.35 12.63 -31.67
N VAL A 166 2.97 11.38 -31.90
CA VAL A 166 3.42 10.24 -31.10
C VAL A 166 4.85 9.80 -31.45
N PRO A 167 5.23 9.65 -32.74
CA PRO A 167 6.60 9.29 -33.11
C PRO A 167 7.69 10.21 -32.54
N PRO A 168 7.57 11.56 -32.54
CA PRO A 168 8.59 12.42 -31.95
C PRO A 168 8.66 12.30 -30.42
N LEU A 169 7.53 12.04 -29.75
CA LEU A 169 7.52 11.82 -28.29
C LEU A 169 8.24 10.53 -27.92
N ILE A 170 7.95 9.42 -28.60
CA ILE A 170 8.64 8.14 -28.41
C ILE A 170 10.14 8.31 -28.67
N ARG A 171 10.52 8.99 -29.75
CA ARG A 171 11.93 9.27 -30.06
C ARG A 171 12.61 10.06 -28.94
N SER A 172 11.93 11.08 -28.39
CA SER A 172 12.46 11.87 -27.28
C SER A 172 12.60 11.04 -25.99
N LEU A 173 11.67 10.13 -25.71
CA LEU A 173 11.79 9.22 -24.57
C LEU A 173 12.94 8.23 -24.72
N MET A 174 13.12 7.65 -25.91
CA MET A 174 14.26 6.76 -26.21
C MET A 174 15.59 7.50 -26.09
N GLU A 175 15.69 8.71 -26.62
CA GLU A 175 16.89 9.54 -26.50
C GLU A 175 17.22 9.84 -25.03
N ARG A 176 16.20 10.20 -24.23
CA ARG A 176 16.36 10.42 -22.79
C ARG A 176 16.72 9.14 -22.03
N ALA A 177 16.18 7.99 -22.42
CA ALA A 177 16.51 6.70 -21.81
C ALA A 177 18.00 6.41 -22.00
N SER A 178 18.50 6.53 -23.23
CA SER A 178 19.91 6.27 -23.57
C SER A 178 20.92 7.21 -22.88
N GLN A 179 20.46 8.36 -22.40
CA GLN A 179 21.28 9.36 -21.69
C GLN A 179 21.10 9.30 -20.17
N SER A 180 20.18 8.50 -19.65
CA SER A 180 19.84 8.46 -18.24
C SER A 180 20.55 7.31 -17.53
N ASP A 181 21.07 7.60 -16.34
CA ASP A 181 21.60 6.54 -15.45
C ASP A 181 20.48 5.61 -14.91
N THR A 182 19.21 6.00 -15.09
CA THR A 182 18.03 5.26 -14.60
C THR A 182 16.97 5.14 -15.71
N PRO A 183 17.25 4.40 -16.80
CA PRO A 183 16.43 4.37 -18.01
C PRO A 183 15.04 3.74 -17.81
N LEU A 184 14.82 2.99 -16.72
CA LEU A 184 13.57 2.29 -16.41
C LEU A 184 12.34 3.20 -16.49
N LYS A 185 12.42 4.41 -15.93
CA LYS A 185 11.30 5.37 -15.92
C LYS A 185 10.85 5.74 -17.33
N GLN A 186 11.80 5.99 -18.22
CA GLN A 186 11.55 6.36 -19.62
C GLN A 186 10.95 5.18 -20.37
N HIS A 187 11.43 3.95 -20.14
CA HIS A 187 10.89 2.74 -20.75
C HIS A 187 9.49 2.39 -20.28
N LEU A 188 9.19 2.55 -18.99
CA LEU A 188 7.83 2.41 -18.47
C LEU A 188 6.87 3.42 -19.12
N SER A 189 7.31 4.68 -19.24
CA SER A 189 6.52 5.72 -19.92
C SER A 189 6.27 5.37 -21.38
N MET A 190 7.30 4.87 -22.07
CA MET A 190 7.20 4.42 -23.46
C MET A 190 6.25 3.23 -23.62
N ALA A 191 6.32 2.25 -22.72
CA ALA A 191 5.45 1.08 -22.70
C ALA A 191 3.98 1.48 -22.54
N VAL A 192 3.66 2.36 -21.60
CA VAL A 192 2.29 2.86 -21.41
C VAL A 192 1.78 3.59 -22.65
N LEU A 193 2.59 4.48 -23.24
CA LEU A 193 2.22 5.21 -24.45
C LEU A 193 1.99 4.28 -25.66
N LEU A 194 2.88 3.31 -25.85
CA LEU A 194 2.75 2.33 -26.94
C LEU A 194 1.51 1.46 -26.77
N ALA A 195 1.22 1.02 -25.54
CA ALA A 195 0.05 0.22 -25.22
C ALA A 195 -1.26 0.95 -25.55
N TRP A 196 -1.30 2.27 -25.38
CA TRP A 196 -2.48 3.09 -25.65
C TRP A 196 -2.66 3.48 -27.11
N ILE A 197 -1.57 3.81 -27.79
CA ILE A 197 -1.65 4.43 -29.13
C ILE A 197 -1.58 3.39 -30.24
N ALA A 198 -0.78 2.34 -30.03
CA ALA A 198 -0.53 1.31 -31.03
C ALA A 198 -0.55 -0.08 -30.38
N PRO A 199 -1.70 -0.50 -29.80
CA PRO A 199 -1.81 -1.79 -29.11
C PRO A 199 -1.48 -2.98 -30.02
N GLU A 200 -1.71 -2.85 -31.33
CA GLU A 200 -1.39 -3.90 -32.32
C GLU A 200 0.11 -4.11 -32.55
N LYS A 201 0.93 -3.10 -32.26
CA LYS A 201 2.38 -3.21 -32.45
C LYS A 201 2.97 -4.01 -31.29
N PRO A 202 3.60 -5.17 -31.52
CA PRO A 202 4.23 -5.92 -30.45
C PRO A 202 5.32 -5.07 -29.79
N PHE A 203 5.33 -5.08 -28.46
CA PHE A 203 6.43 -4.55 -27.68
C PHE A 203 7.51 -5.64 -27.57
N GLU A 204 8.76 -5.30 -27.86
CA GLU A 204 9.89 -6.22 -27.83
C GLU A 204 10.83 -5.83 -26.68
N PRO A 205 10.65 -6.38 -25.46
CA PRO A 205 11.50 -6.06 -24.31
C PRO A 205 12.96 -6.41 -24.54
N GLN A 206 13.24 -7.39 -25.42
CA GLN A 206 14.60 -7.83 -25.75
C GLN A 206 15.44 -6.74 -26.44
N GLY A 207 14.79 -5.74 -27.04
CA GLY A 207 15.48 -4.58 -27.61
C GLY A 207 16.04 -3.61 -26.55
N LEU A 208 15.69 -3.79 -25.27
CA LEU A 208 16.06 -2.91 -24.16
C LEU A 208 17.31 -3.44 -23.45
N SER A 209 18.44 -3.49 -24.15
CA SER A 209 19.70 -4.03 -23.62
C SER A 209 20.29 -3.25 -22.45
N GLU A 210 19.81 -2.03 -22.21
CA GLU A 210 20.20 -1.17 -21.09
C GLU A 210 19.47 -1.49 -19.77
N LEU A 211 18.44 -2.34 -19.82
CA LEU A 211 17.68 -2.78 -18.65
C LEU A 211 18.10 -4.17 -18.18
N THR A 212 18.02 -4.39 -16.87
CA THR A 212 18.19 -5.73 -16.28
C THR A 212 17.06 -6.67 -16.73
N ASP A 213 17.22 -7.98 -16.50
CA ASP A 213 16.17 -8.95 -16.84
C ASP A 213 14.88 -8.69 -16.06
N GLU A 214 15.00 -8.31 -14.78
CA GLU A 214 13.87 -7.96 -13.90
C GLU A 214 13.16 -6.69 -14.39
N GLU A 215 13.92 -5.66 -14.75
CA GLU A 215 13.38 -4.42 -15.30
C GLU A 215 12.66 -4.66 -16.63
N ARG A 216 13.21 -5.52 -17.50
CA ARG A 216 12.55 -5.89 -18.77
C ARG A 216 11.23 -6.61 -18.54
N GLN A 217 11.16 -7.52 -17.57
CA GLN A 217 9.92 -8.20 -17.19
C GLN A 217 8.90 -7.20 -16.66
N LEU A 218 9.31 -6.25 -15.82
CA LEU A 218 8.44 -5.20 -15.29
C LEU A 218 7.82 -4.36 -16.41
N VAL A 219 8.64 -3.90 -17.36
CA VAL A 219 8.17 -3.12 -18.51
C VAL A 219 7.21 -3.93 -19.39
N GLU A 220 7.46 -5.23 -19.56
CA GLU A 220 6.55 -6.13 -20.29
C GLU A 220 5.20 -6.30 -19.59
N ILE A 221 5.19 -6.51 -18.27
CA ILE A 221 3.96 -6.62 -17.46
C ILE A 221 3.13 -5.35 -17.61
N VAL A 222 3.77 -4.19 -17.45
CA VAL A 222 3.11 -2.88 -17.59
C VAL A 222 2.54 -2.70 -18.99
N TYR A 223 3.32 -2.93 -20.05
CA TYR A 223 2.83 -2.84 -21.42
C TYR A 223 1.60 -3.74 -21.66
N ARG A 224 1.69 -5.02 -21.27
CA ARG A 224 0.62 -6.00 -21.50
C ARG A 224 -0.67 -5.60 -20.80
N ARG A 225 -0.59 -5.09 -19.57
CA ARG A 225 -1.76 -4.69 -18.80
C ARG A 225 -2.38 -3.40 -19.29
N PHE A 226 -1.58 -2.40 -19.62
CA PHE A 226 -2.11 -1.18 -20.21
C PHE A 226 -2.73 -1.43 -21.59
N LYS A 227 -2.25 -2.43 -22.33
CA LYS A 227 -2.87 -2.85 -23.59
C LYS A 227 -4.25 -3.47 -23.37
N LEU A 228 -4.38 -4.39 -22.41
CA LEU A 228 -5.67 -4.98 -22.03
C LEU A 228 -6.66 -3.91 -21.55
N LEU A 229 -6.17 -2.99 -20.70
CA LEU A 229 -6.96 -1.87 -20.21
C LEU A 229 -7.44 -0.95 -21.34
N GLY A 230 -6.57 -0.68 -22.32
CA GLY A 230 -6.93 0.08 -23.51
C GLY A 230 -8.08 -0.58 -24.28
N SER A 231 -8.02 -1.89 -24.52
CA SER A 231 -9.10 -2.62 -25.19
C SER A 231 -10.42 -2.62 -24.41
N GLU A 232 -10.38 -2.79 -23.08
CA GLU A 232 -11.58 -2.75 -22.23
C GLU A 232 -12.26 -1.37 -22.25
N LEU A 233 -11.47 -0.29 -22.28
CA LEU A 233 -11.99 1.08 -22.37
C LEU A 233 -12.62 1.37 -23.74
N GLU A 234 -12.04 0.86 -24.83
CA GLU A 234 -12.60 1.00 -26.18
C GLU A 234 -13.95 0.30 -26.33
N GLU A 235 -14.15 -0.81 -25.61
CA GLU A 235 -15.43 -1.55 -25.56
C GLU A 235 -16.50 -0.87 -24.68
N GLY A 236 -16.17 0.28 -24.08
CA GLY A 236 -17.09 1.04 -23.23
C GLY A 236 -17.01 0.65 -21.75
N GLY A 237 -15.86 0.17 -21.29
CA GLY A 237 -15.61 -0.16 -19.88
C GLY A 237 -15.94 0.99 -18.92
N ASP A 238 -16.45 0.63 -17.75
CA ASP A 238 -16.74 1.58 -16.67
C ASP A 238 -15.45 2.06 -16.00
N SER A 239 -15.49 3.30 -15.50
CA SER A 239 -14.49 3.89 -14.62
C SER A 239 -14.13 3.02 -13.40
N ALA A 240 -15.08 2.23 -12.89
CA ALA A 240 -14.81 1.28 -11.81
C ALA A 240 -13.86 0.14 -12.26
N ALA A 241 -13.99 -0.33 -13.49
CA ALA A 241 -13.11 -1.36 -14.06
C ALA A 241 -11.68 -0.83 -14.21
N LEU A 242 -11.51 0.44 -14.57
CA LEU A 242 -10.21 1.10 -14.63
C LEU A 242 -9.48 1.06 -13.27
N ALA A 243 -10.19 1.38 -12.19
CA ALA A 243 -9.62 1.36 -10.84
C ALA A 243 -9.20 -0.04 -10.41
N LEU A 244 -10.01 -1.06 -10.74
CA LEU A 244 -9.68 -2.46 -10.48
C LEU A 244 -8.45 -2.91 -11.27
N ALA A 245 -8.37 -2.57 -12.55
CA ALA A 245 -7.21 -2.90 -13.39
C ALA A 245 -5.91 -2.27 -12.89
N PHE A 246 -5.96 -1.01 -12.42
CA PHE A 246 -4.80 -0.39 -11.76
C PHE A 246 -4.41 -1.13 -10.49
N GLY A 247 -5.38 -1.56 -9.68
CA GLY A 247 -5.12 -2.41 -8.50
C GLY A 247 -4.44 -3.72 -8.86
N GLU A 248 -4.86 -4.38 -9.94
CA GLU A 248 -4.23 -5.62 -10.42
C GLU A 248 -2.80 -5.41 -10.94
N ILE A 249 -2.55 -4.30 -11.64
CA ILE A 249 -1.21 -3.92 -12.11
C ILE A 249 -0.29 -3.76 -10.90
N ILE A 250 -0.70 -2.98 -9.91
CA ILE A 250 0.08 -2.75 -8.68
C ILE A 250 0.32 -4.08 -7.98
N SER A 251 -0.71 -4.91 -7.80
CA SER A 251 -0.58 -6.21 -7.14
C SER A 251 0.38 -7.17 -7.86
N GLN A 252 0.47 -7.12 -9.20
CA GLN A 252 1.41 -7.93 -9.97
C GLN A 252 2.83 -7.41 -9.88
N ILE A 253 3.00 -6.09 -9.92
CA ILE A 253 4.31 -5.47 -9.70
C ILE A 253 4.81 -5.83 -8.30
N ASP A 254 3.95 -5.75 -7.29
CA ASP A 254 4.27 -6.13 -5.92
C ASP A 254 4.58 -7.63 -5.79
N ALA A 255 3.95 -8.49 -6.59
CA ALA A 255 4.21 -9.93 -6.60
C ALA A 255 5.60 -10.30 -7.16
N GLU A 256 6.12 -9.49 -8.09
CA GLU A 256 7.47 -9.62 -8.66
C GLU A 256 8.56 -8.97 -7.79
N SER A 257 8.18 -8.17 -6.79
CA SER A 257 9.15 -7.62 -5.85
C SER A 257 9.89 -8.75 -5.12
N PRO A 258 11.24 -8.80 -5.17
CA PRO A 258 11.99 -9.80 -4.43
C PRO A 258 11.79 -9.62 -2.92
N PHE A 259 11.69 -8.37 -2.46
CA PHE A 259 11.48 -8.03 -1.07
C PHE A 259 9.98 -7.97 -0.73
N ARG A 260 9.53 -8.84 0.17
CA ARG A 260 8.13 -8.86 0.60
C ARG A 260 7.92 -9.33 2.04
N ILE A 261 6.83 -8.89 2.65
CA ILE A 261 6.29 -9.48 3.89
C ILE A 261 5.58 -10.78 3.51
N LYS A 262 6.23 -11.91 3.75
CA LYS A 262 5.72 -13.25 3.41
C LYS A 262 4.55 -13.65 4.29
N ARG A 263 4.62 -13.30 5.58
CA ARG A 263 3.60 -13.65 6.58
C ARG A 263 3.49 -12.53 7.60
N LEU A 264 2.27 -12.07 7.85
CA LEU A 264 1.95 -11.13 8.93
C LEU A 264 0.94 -11.80 9.88
N LYS A 265 1.17 -11.72 11.19
CA LYS A 265 0.26 -12.23 12.24
C LYS A 265 0.17 -11.27 13.42
N LEU A 266 -0.98 -11.26 14.11
CA LEU A 266 -1.16 -10.61 15.42
C LEU A 266 -1.05 -11.67 16.51
N CYS A 267 -0.13 -11.49 17.45
CA CYS A 267 0.28 -12.51 18.39
C CYS A 267 0.23 -12.00 19.84
N SER A 268 -0.01 -12.90 20.79
CA SER A 268 0.19 -12.64 22.22
C SER A 268 1.64 -12.78 22.64
N ALA A 269 2.36 -13.71 22.00
CA ALA A 269 3.77 -13.99 22.26
C ALA A 269 4.47 -14.45 20.98
N VAL A 270 5.77 -14.18 20.89
CA VAL A 270 6.65 -14.64 19.82
C VAL A 270 7.87 -15.25 20.50
N ARG A 271 8.14 -16.54 20.28
CA ARG A 271 9.29 -17.22 20.87
C ARG A 271 10.48 -17.20 19.92
N ASP A 272 10.25 -17.60 18.67
CA ASP A 272 11.27 -17.68 17.63
C ASP A 272 10.61 -17.50 16.24
N PHE A 273 11.39 -17.64 15.17
CA PHE A 273 10.90 -17.68 13.80
C PHE A 273 9.87 -18.81 13.63
N GLY A 274 8.66 -18.46 13.21
CA GLY A 274 7.55 -19.39 13.02
C GLY A 274 6.84 -19.86 14.30
N ASP A 275 7.48 -19.77 15.48
CA ASP A 275 6.90 -20.14 16.79
C ASP A 275 6.24 -18.92 17.45
N VAL A 276 4.95 -18.78 17.15
CA VAL A 276 4.13 -17.64 17.55
C VAL A 276 2.78 -18.08 18.10
N ASP A 277 2.34 -17.43 19.19
CA ASP A 277 1.01 -17.62 19.75
C ASP A 277 0.06 -16.59 19.13
N VAL A 278 -0.67 -16.99 18.08
CA VAL A 278 -1.54 -16.11 17.29
C VAL A 278 -2.89 -15.88 17.98
N PHE A 279 -3.44 -14.67 17.86
CA PHE A 279 -4.83 -14.41 18.26
C PHE A 279 -5.81 -14.93 17.21
N GLU A 280 -6.59 -15.95 17.58
CA GLU A 280 -7.66 -16.51 16.75
C GLU A 280 -8.97 -16.60 17.55
N PRO A 281 -9.98 -15.77 17.22
CA PRO A 281 -9.96 -14.65 16.26
C PRO A 281 -9.16 -13.42 16.77
N PRO A 282 -8.79 -12.48 15.89
CA PRO A 282 -8.08 -11.25 16.25
C PRO A 282 -9.02 -10.23 16.93
N MET A 283 -9.54 -10.60 18.11
CA MET A 283 -10.42 -9.77 18.93
C MET A 283 -9.67 -9.14 20.10
N PHE A 284 -9.98 -7.87 20.34
CA PHE A 284 -9.30 -7.02 21.31
C PHE A 284 -10.31 -6.16 22.09
N SER A 285 -9.97 -5.85 23.35
CA SER A 285 -10.83 -5.07 24.25
C SER A 285 -9.99 -4.08 25.07
N PRO A 286 -10.49 -2.87 25.38
CA PRO A 286 -9.78 -1.90 26.20
C PRO A 286 -9.38 -2.43 27.59
N SER A 287 -10.19 -3.29 28.19
CA SER A 287 -10.01 -3.76 29.57
C SER A 287 -9.18 -5.03 29.68
N GLU A 288 -9.22 -5.89 28.66
CA GLU A 288 -8.64 -7.24 28.72
C GLU A 288 -7.41 -7.38 27.83
N ARG A 289 -7.38 -6.71 26.67
CA ARG A 289 -6.37 -6.93 25.63
C ARG A 289 -6.21 -5.68 24.76
N SER A 290 -5.58 -4.66 25.32
CA SER A 290 -5.27 -3.41 24.61
C SER A 290 -3.92 -3.44 23.88
N LYS A 291 -3.16 -4.54 23.97
CA LYS A 291 -1.83 -4.66 23.38
C LYS A 291 -1.70 -5.98 22.62
N PHE A 292 -0.93 -5.97 21.54
CA PHE A 292 -0.56 -7.16 20.79
C PHE A 292 0.85 -7.03 20.22
N ILE A 293 1.44 -8.14 19.80
CA ILE A 293 2.69 -8.17 19.04
C ILE A 293 2.31 -8.41 17.59
N TRP A 294 2.65 -7.50 16.66
CA TRP A 294 2.64 -7.88 15.25
C TRP A 294 3.93 -8.63 14.94
N TYR A 295 3.82 -9.67 14.14
CA TYR A 295 4.92 -10.54 13.72
C TYR A 295 4.94 -10.60 12.20
N ALA A 296 6.06 -10.21 11.59
CA ALA A 296 6.25 -10.15 10.14
C ALA A 296 7.45 -10.99 9.71
N GLU A 297 7.23 -12.05 8.93
CA GLU A 297 8.30 -12.78 8.23
C GLU A 297 8.63 -12.04 6.94
N LEU A 298 9.91 -11.75 6.73
CA LEU A 298 10.41 -11.06 5.55
C LEU A 298 11.07 -12.06 4.60
N ASP A 299 10.86 -11.86 3.30
CA ASP A 299 11.45 -12.64 2.22
C ASP A 299 12.19 -11.69 1.27
N GLY A 300 13.29 -12.17 0.69
CA GLY A 300 14.15 -11.44 -0.24
C GLY A 300 14.80 -10.15 0.29
N ALA A 301 15.06 -10.06 1.59
CA ALA A 301 15.91 -9.01 2.15
C ALA A 301 17.39 -9.30 1.83
N ASP A 302 18.12 -8.30 1.35
CA ASP A 302 19.52 -8.45 0.97
C ASP A 302 20.45 -7.78 2.00
N PRO A 303 21.22 -8.58 2.77
CA PRO A 303 22.09 -8.02 3.80
C PRO A 303 23.24 -7.25 3.16
N ARG A 304 23.57 -6.12 3.78
CA ARG A 304 24.80 -5.39 3.49
C ARG A 304 25.94 -6.00 4.28
N PHE A 305 27.01 -6.39 3.59
CA PHE A 305 28.25 -6.78 4.26
C PHE A 305 29.04 -5.54 4.70
N ASP A 306 29.42 -5.49 5.96
CA ASP A 306 30.28 -4.45 6.55
C ASP A 306 31.68 -5.02 6.81
N GLU A 307 32.63 -4.63 5.95
CA GLU A 307 34.04 -5.04 6.05
C GLU A 307 34.69 -4.60 7.37
N GLY A 308 34.20 -3.53 8.01
CA GLY A 308 34.77 -3.02 9.26
C GLY A 308 34.46 -3.91 10.46
N THR A 309 33.30 -4.57 10.45
CA THR A 309 32.83 -5.44 11.53
C THR A 309 32.82 -6.93 11.16
N ASP A 310 33.16 -7.25 9.90
CA ASP A 310 33.07 -8.61 9.32
C ASP A 310 31.68 -9.23 9.57
N SER A 311 30.63 -8.42 9.34
CA SER A 311 29.26 -8.80 9.64
C SER A 311 28.28 -8.42 8.54
N PHE A 312 27.20 -9.17 8.44
CA PHE A 312 26.05 -8.90 7.57
C PHE A 312 25.02 -8.10 8.35
N GLY A 313 24.65 -6.94 7.83
CA GLY A 313 23.69 -6.02 8.43
C GLY A 313 22.44 -5.81 7.58
N HIS A 314 21.29 -5.68 8.24
CA HIS A 314 20.08 -5.15 7.66
C HIS A 314 19.63 -3.90 8.42
N GLU A 315 19.08 -2.93 7.69
CA GLU A 315 18.48 -1.72 8.25
C GLU A 315 17.09 -1.53 7.64
N PHE A 316 16.07 -1.62 8.49
CA PHE A 316 14.67 -1.47 8.10
C PHE A 316 14.05 -0.24 8.76
N THR A 317 13.22 0.47 8.00
CA THR A 317 12.26 1.43 8.54
C THR A 317 10.89 0.78 8.51
N VAL A 318 10.28 0.63 9.68
CA VAL A 318 8.95 0.04 9.84
C VAL A 318 7.95 1.12 10.22
N ARG A 319 6.91 1.27 9.41
CA ARG A 319 5.77 2.16 9.67
C ARG A 319 4.54 1.33 9.97
N THR A 320 3.95 1.56 11.14
CA THR A 320 2.69 0.93 11.58
C THR A 320 1.59 1.96 11.61
N GLU A 321 0.48 1.65 10.96
CA GLU A 321 -0.72 2.50 10.88
C GLU A 321 -1.97 1.67 11.18
N MET A 322 -3.01 2.30 11.71
CA MET A 322 -4.31 1.66 11.93
C MET A 322 -5.41 2.49 11.28
N PHE A 323 -6.25 1.81 10.49
CA PHE A 323 -7.34 2.41 9.73
C PHE A 323 -8.67 1.83 10.19
N SER A 324 -9.73 2.64 10.21
CA SER A 324 -11.09 2.13 10.32
C SER A 324 -11.46 1.42 9.02
N THR A 325 -11.93 0.17 9.09
CA THR A 325 -12.32 -0.59 7.88
C THR A 325 -13.58 0.01 7.24
N GLU A 326 -14.44 0.67 8.01
CA GLU A 326 -15.67 1.28 7.51
C GLU A 326 -15.40 2.59 6.75
N THR A 327 -14.51 3.43 7.27
CA THR A 327 -14.27 4.78 6.72
C THR A 327 -12.98 4.91 5.92
N GLY A 328 -12.05 3.96 6.07
CA GLY A 328 -10.70 4.03 5.51
C GLY A 328 -9.81 5.13 6.12
N VAL A 329 -10.27 5.81 7.17
CA VAL A 329 -9.55 6.92 7.79
C VAL A 329 -8.54 6.39 8.82
N PRO A 330 -7.29 6.92 8.87
CA PRO A 330 -6.33 6.56 9.90
C PRO A 330 -6.82 7.01 11.27
N VAL A 331 -6.91 6.08 12.21
CA VAL A 331 -7.40 6.31 13.58
C VAL A 331 -6.28 6.41 14.61
N VAL A 332 -5.12 5.83 14.31
CA VAL A 332 -3.89 5.97 15.11
C VAL A 332 -2.83 6.62 14.23
N PRO A 333 -2.11 7.66 14.73
CA PRO A 333 -1.00 8.25 13.99
C PRO A 333 0.04 7.19 13.59
N PRO A 334 0.71 7.34 12.44
CA PRO A 334 1.76 6.43 12.02
C PRO A 334 2.87 6.39 13.07
N VAL A 335 3.25 5.17 13.48
CA VAL A 335 4.42 4.94 14.32
C VAL A 335 5.53 4.41 13.43
N GLU A 336 6.61 5.18 13.31
CA GLU A 336 7.80 4.82 12.54
C GLU A 336 8.93 4.41 13.48
N ASN A 337 9.53 3.24 13.23
CA ASN A 337 10.67 2.72 13.97
C ASN A 337 11.75 2.26 12.99
N THR A 338 13.02 2.46 13.35
CA THR A 338 14.15 1.91 12.60
C THR A 338 14.68 0.70 13.35
N VAL A 339 14.84 -0.42 12.63
CA VAL A 339 15.35 -1.69 13.15
C VAL A 339 16.66 -1.98 12.45
N ASN A 340 17.73 -2.02 13.24
CA ASN A 340 19.06 -2.44 12.78
C ASN A 340 19.33 -3.84 13.28
N HIS A 341 19.76 -4.71 12.38
CA HIS A 341 20.14 -6.07 12.70
C HIS A 341 21.52 -6.37 12.12
N SER A 342 22.42 -6.95 12.90
CA SER A 342 23.73 -7.40 12.42
C SER A 342 24.04 -8.81 12.93
N ALA A 343 24.65 -9.61 12.07
CA ALA A 343 25.03 -10.99 12.37
C ALA A 343 26.34 -11.33 11.65
N SER A 344 27.13 -12.23 12.23
CA SER A 344 28.39 -12.69 11.61
C SER A 344 28.17 -13.57 10.36
N SER A 345 26.94 -14.03 10.12
CA SER A 345 26.58 -14.86 8.97
C SER A 345 25.29 -14.37 8.33
N ARG A 346 25.11 -14.68 7.04
CA ARG A 346 23.90 -14.32 6.29
C ARG A 346 22.70 -15.09 6.85
N ILE A 347 21.77 -14.36 7.44
CA ILE A 347 20.51 -14.92 7.94
C ILE A 347 19.54 -15.10 6.77
N ARG A 348 18.91 -16.27 6.72
CA ARG A 348 17.87 -16.58 5.72
C ARG A 348 16.47 -16.31 6.25
N ASP A 349 16.25 -16.64 7.52
CA ASP A 349 14.95 -16.56 8.18
C ASP A 349 14.87 -15.25 8.97
N LEU A 350 14.46 -14.19 8.28
CA LEU A 350 14.35 -12.86 8.86
C LEU A 350 12.91 -12.59 9.29
N PHE A 351 12.73 -12.12 10.53
CA PHE A 351 11.45 -11.66 11.02
C PHE A 351 11.57 -10.39 11.84
N LEU A 352 10.50 -9.59 11.83
CA LEU A 352 10.34 -8.40 12.64
C LEU A 352 9.16 -8.59 13.59
N ARG A 353 9.28 -8.01 14.79
CA ARG A 353 8.17 -7.95 15.74
C ARG A 353 8.18 -6.64 16.49
N ASN A 354 7.02 -6.10 16.79
CA ASN A 354 6.89 -4.99 17.74
C ASN A 354 5.59 -5.11 18.52
N VAL A 355 5.60 -4.59 19.74
CA VAL A 355 4.41 -4.42 20.56
C VAL A 355 3.67 -3.18 20.08
N PHE A 356 2.39 -3.34 19.75
CA PHE A 356 1.49 -2.25 19.42
C PHE A 356 0.41 -2.13 20.49
N GLU A 357 0.15 -0.91 20.94
CA GLU A 357 -0.88 -0.60 21.94
C GLU A 357 -2.03 0.16 21.27
N ILE A 358 -3.23 -0.41 21.39
CA ILE A 358 -4.47 0.16 20.87
C ILE A 358 -4.95 1.23 21.85
N PRO A 359 -5.18 2.48 21.40
CA PRO A 359 -5.72 3.52 22.26
C PRO A 359 -7.08 3.11 22.83
N GLN A 360 -7.25 3.24 24.15
CA GLN A 360 -8.51 2.89 24.81
C GLN A 360 -9.69 3.79 24.40
N THR A 361 -9.41 4.96 23.83
CA THR A 361 -10.40 5.91 23.31
C THR A 361 -10.94 5.54 21.94
N LEU A 362 -10.45 4.46 21.32
CA LEU A 362 -10.90 4.00 20.02
C LEU A 362 -12.35 3.49 20.10
N GLN A 363 -13.18 3.90 19.15
CA GLN A 363 -14.56 3.41 19.03
C GLN A 363 -14.58 1.91 18.71
N TYR A 364 -15.62 1.20 19.12
CA TYR A 364 -15.75 -0.24 18.83
C TYR A 364 -16.06 -0.47 17.35
N GLY A 365 -15.40 -1.45 16.73
CA GLY A 365 -15.53 -1.68 15.29
C GLY A 365 -14.42 -2.53 14.68
N TRP A 366 -14.45 -2.64 13.36
CA TRP A 366 -13.42 -3.31 12.56
C TRP A 366 -12.33 -2.33 12.17
N TYR A 367 -11.09 -2.75 12.34
CA TYR A 367 -9.91 -1.96 12.04
C TYR A 367 -8.90 -2.79 11.25
N THR A 368 -8.17 -2.14 10.35
CA THR A 368 -7.07 -2.74 9.60
C THR A 368 -5.76 -2.14 10.09
N VAL A 369 -4.87 -2.98 10.60
CA VAL A 369 -3.49 -2.62 10.96
C VAL A 369 -2.62 -2.84 9.73
N LYS A 370 -2.05 -1.75 9.21
CA LYS A 370 -1.17 -1.75 8.05
C LYS A 370 0.28 -1.63 8.52
N ILE A 371 1.08 -2.63 8.17
CA ILE A 371 2.52 -2.64 8.42
C ILE A 371 3.23 -2.40 7.09
N THR A 372 4.09 -1.39 7.06
CA THR A 372 4.96 -1.08 5.91
C THR A 372 6.40 -1.23 6.36
N VAL A 373 7.17 -2.06 5.67
CA VAL A 373 8.60 -2.26 5.92
C VAL A 373 9.36 -1.76 4.72
N SER A 374 10.34 -0.89 4.95
CA SER A 374 11.23 -0.34 3.92
C SER A 374 12.67 -0.72 4.26
N GLU A 375 13.36 -1.42 3.37
CA GLU A 375 14.78 -1.72 3.50
C GLU A 375 15.60 -0.53 3.02
N ARG A 376 16.44 0.03 3.90
CA ARG A 376 17.14 1.29 3.61
C ARG A 376 18.17 1.16 2.49
N HIS A 377 18.80 0.01 2.35
CA HIS A 377 19.91 -0.17 1.40
C HIS A 377 19.41 -0.36 -0.03
N SER A 378 18.46 -1.28 -0.24
CA SER A 378 17.86 -1.53 -1.55
C SER A 378 16.83 -0.48 -1.93
N GLY A 379 16.27 0.24 -0.95
CA GLY A 379 15.12 1.12 -1.15
C GLY A 379 13.81 0.34 -1.38
N SER A 380 13.85 -0.99 -1.28
CA SER A 380 12.68 -1.84 -1.47
C SER A 380 11.69 -1.66 -0.32
N GLN A 381 10.41 -1.74 -0.64
CA GLN A 381 9.33 -1.58 0.31
C GLN A 381 8.32 -2.72 0.15
N SER A 382 7.77 -3.17 1.27
CA SER A 382 6.66 -4.11 1.27
C SER A 382 5.63 -3.71 2.32
N GLN A 383 4.37 -3.97 2.03
CA GLN A 383 3.25 -3.58 2.85
C GLN A 383 2.27 -4.73 3.00
N MET A 384 1.76 -4.96 4.22
CA MET A 384 0.73 -5.95 4.48
C MET A 384 -0.23 -5.45 5.56
N GLY A 385 -1.52 -5.77 5.41
CA GLY A 385 -2.58 -5.41 6.35
C GLY A 385 -3.13 -6.62 7.09
N LEU A 386 -3.59 -6.42 8.33
CA LEU A 386 -4.38 -7.40 9.08
C LEU A 386 -5.59 -6.74 9.72
N ASP A 387 -6.73 -7.40 9.60
CA ASP A 387 -7.96 -6.95 10.23
C ASP A 387 -8.04 -7.45 11.67
N LEU A 388 -8.60 -6.59 12.52
CA LEU A 388 -8.92 -6.90 13.90
C LEU A 388 -10.27 -6.31 14.29
N LEU A 389 -10.88 -6.90 15.33
CA LEU A 389 -12.15 -6.46 15.87
C LEU A 389 -11.95 -5.88 17.28
N TRP A 390 -12.28 -4.61 17.45
CA TRP A 390 -12.24 -3.91 18.74
C TRP A 390 -13.63 -3.93 19.38
N VAL A 391 -13.75 -4.57 20.54
CA VAL A 391 -15.02 -4.81 21.24
C VAL A 391 -15.03 -4.25 22.66
N PRO A 392 -16.21 -3.97 23.25
CA PRO A 392 -16.32 -3.53 24.64
C PRO A 392 -15.76 -4.54 25.65
N SER A 393 -15.98 -5.83 25.40
CA SER A 393 -15.45 -6.95 26.18
C SER A 393 -15.32 -8.17 25.27
N LEU A 394 -14.33 -9.03 25.52
CA LEU A 394 -14.10 -10.21 24.69
C LEU A 394 -15.27 -11.19 24.73
N ALA A 395 -16.00 -11.26 25.86
CA ALA A 395 -17.20 -12.08 26.00
C ALA A 395 -18.35 -11.65 25.07
N ALA A 396 -18.46 -10.35 24.78
CA ALA A 396 -19.45 -9.83 23.84
C ALA A 396 -19.02 -10.01 22.37
N GLY A 397 -17.71 -10.09 22.12
CA GLY A 397 -17.15 -10.18 20.77
C GLY A 397 -17.38 -11.53 20.09
N THR A 398 -17.39 -12.63 20.85
CA THR A 398 -17.57 -13.99 20.31
C THR A 398 -18.89 -14.14 19.53
N GLU A 399 -19.99 -13.57 20.03
CA GLU A 399 -21.29 -13.63 19.34
C GLU A 399 -21.32 -12.79 18.05
N HIS A 400 -20.59 -11.67 18.03
CA HIS A 400 -20.56 -10.76 16.88
C HIS A 400 -19.68 -11.29 15.74
N PHE A 401 -18.58 -11.97 16.08
CA PHE A 401 -17.65 -12.55 15.10
C PHE A 401 -18.30 -13.69 14.31
N GLU A 402 -19.05 -14.58 14.99
CA GLU A 402 -19.73 -15.72 14.35
C GLU A 402 -20.78 -15.28 13.32
N ARG A 403 -21.52 -14.19 13.56
CA ARG A 403 -22.50 -13.67 12.60
C ARG A 403 -21.86 -13.23 11.29
N LYS A 404 -20.74 -12.51 11.35
CA LYS A 404 -20.13 -11.91 10.15
C LYS A 404 -19.45 -12.97 9.26
N ILE A 405 -18.82 -13.97 9.86
CA ILE A 405 -18.28 -15.12 9.08
C ILE A 405 -19.41 -15.86 8.38
N THR A 406 -20.54 -16.05 9.06
CA THR A 406 -21.69 -16.72 8.44
C THR A 406 -22.21 -15.96 7.23
N THR A 407 -22.22 -14.62 7.26
CA THR A 407 -22.61 -13.80 6.10
C THR A 407 -21.60 -13.89 4.96
N ALA A 408 -20.29 -13.84 5.24
CA ALA A 408 -19.24 -13.86 4.22
C ALA A 408 -19.05 -15.23 3.52
N VAL A 409 -19.63 -16.31 4.04
CA VAL A 409 -19.60 -17.65 3.40
C VAL A 409 -20.83 -17.87 2.51
N ILE A 410 -21.86 -17.03 2.65
CA ILE A 410 -23.12 -17.13 1.89
C ILE A 410 -23.10 -16.20 0.66
N GLU A 411 -22.28 -15.15 0.69
CA GLU A 411 -21.92 -14.33 -0.49
C GLU A 411 -20.74 -14.94 -1.23
#